data_AF-A0A8X7PLN1-F1
#
_entry.id   AF-A0A8X7PLN1-F1
#
_cell.length_a   1.000
_cell.length_b   1.000
_cell.length_c   1.000
_cell.angle_alpha   90.00
_cell.angle_beta   90.00
_cell.angle_gamma   90.00
#
_symmetry.space_group_name_H-M   'P 1'
#
loop_
_entity.id
_entity.type
_entity.pdbx_description
1 polymer ?
#
loop_
_entity_poly.entity_id
_entity_poly.type
_entity_poly.pdbx_seq_one_letter_code
_entity_poly.pdbx_strand_id
1 'polypeptide(L)'
;MATTPQWIMVGGDGPESYSQHSSYQRALWETAKEKMNEAISAKLSLDLISDRFCVADFGCASGPNTFVAVQNIIDAVEDKYRKETGQNPAENIEFQVLFNDFSTNDFNTLFQALPPGRRYYSAGVPGSFFGRVLPKHSFHIGVISYAFHFTSKNPKGITDRDSPLWNKDVHCTGFNEAVKKAYLDQYSADTKNLLDARAEELVPGGLMLILGSGLRDGVKISETAKGIMMDFIGASLNDLAQQGVIEQDKVDSFSTPLYVAEEGELRQIIKENGKFTIEAFEDIIHPNEELPSDPKILAVSFRASFGAFLSAYFGEDTMTKVFELVEVKARKEFSKIQNAKPGMQYLIVLRKN
;
A
#
# COMPACT_ATOMS: atom_id res chain seq x y z
N MET A 1 21.08 -8.17 15.31
CA MET A 1 20.91 -7.72 13.90
C MET A 1 19.44 -7.41 13.74
N ALA A 2 19.06 -6.16 13.48
CA ALA A 2 17.68 -5.87 13.13
C ALA A 2 17.46 -6.42 11.72
N THR A 3 16.77 -7.56 11.62
CA THR A 3 16.27 -8.05 10.34
C THR A 3 15.41 -6.94 9.75
N THR A 4 15.73 -6.49 8.53
CA THR A 4 14.82 -5.66 7.75
C THR A 4 13.45 -6.31 7.85
N PRO A 5 12.46 -5.64 8.42
CA PRO A 5 11.25 -6.35 8.74
C PRO A 5 10.56 -6.74 7.42
N GLN A 6 9.94 -7.91 7.42
CA GLN A 6 9.33 -8.47 6.22
C GLN A 6 7.96 -7.84 6.05
N TRP A 7 7.87 -6.87 5.13
CA TRP A 7 6.64 -6.12 4.88
C TRP A 7 5.75 -6.81 3.86
N ILE A 8 5.34 -8.03 4.18
CA ILE A 8 4.53 -8.87 3.30
C ILE A 8 3.16 -9.12 3.91
N MET A 9 2.17 -9.33 3.07
CA MET A 9 0.83 -9.72 3.51
C MET A 9 0.78 -11.20 3.88
N VAL A 10 -0.25 -11.64 4.59
CA VAL A 10 -0.45 -13.08 4.89
C VAL A 10 -0.64 -13.85 3.58
N GLY A 11 0.34 -14.70 3.24
CA GLY A 11 0.38 -15.51 2.01
C GLY A 11 -0.61 -16.68 1.99
N GLY A 12 -0.55 -17.48 0.92
CA GLY A 12 -1.44 -18.61 0.69
C GLY A 12 -2.85 -18.26 0.20
N ASP A 13 -3.68 -19.29 0.08
CA ASP A 13 -5.09 -19.28 -0.38
C ASP A 13 -6.08 -19.64 0.75
N GLY A 14 -5.58 -19.84 1.97
CA GLY A 14 -6.38 -20.21 3.13
C GLY A 14 -7.37 -19.12 3.56
N PRO A 15 -8.33 -19.45 4.45
CA PRO A 15 -9.42 -18.56 4.86
C PRO A 15 -8.96 -17.32 5.63
N GLU A 16 -7.71 -17.23 6.05
CA GLU A 16 -7.14 -16.06 6.73
C GLU A 16 -6.11 -15.29 5.86
N SER A 17 -5.89 -15.75 4.61
CA SER A 17 -4.93 -15.13 3.70
C SER A 17 -5.39 -13.76 3.24
N TYR A 18 -4.43 -12.94 2.79
CA TYR A 18 -4.71 -11.65 2.18
C TYR A 18 -5.65 -11.77 0.97
N SER A 19 -5.49 -12.82 0.17
CA SER A 19 -6.32 -13.06 -1.02
C SER A 19 -7.83 -13.14 -0.73
N GLN A 20 -8.20 -13.58 0.49
CA GLN A 20 -9.59 -13.72 0.94
C GLN A 20 -10.14 -12.45 1.62
N HIS A 21 -9.26 -11.55 2.06
CA HIS A 21 -9.63 -10.38 2.90
C HIS A 21 -9.18 -9.03 2.32
N SER A 22 -8.85 -8.99 1.03
CA SER A 22 -8.38 -7.80 0.32
C SER A 22 -9.49 -7.06 -0.45
N SER A 23 -10.76 -7.29 -0.11
CA SER A 23 -11.92 -6.72 -0.82
C SER A 23 -12.00 -5.19 -0.73
N TYR A 24 -11.54 -4.62 0.39
CA TYR A 24 -11.45 -3.18 0.56
C TYR A 24 -10.48 -2.56 -0.46
N GLN A 25 -9.26 -3.08 -0.56
CA GLN A 25 -8.27 -2.63 -1.52
C GLN A 25 -8.74 -2.82 -2.97
N ARG A 26 -9.52 -3.88 -3.22
CA ARG A 26 -10.14 -4.13 -4.53
C ARG A 26 -11.20 -3.11 -4.90
N ALA A 27 -12.04 -2.69 -3.96
CA ALA A 27 -13.12 -1.74 -4.22
C ALA A 27 -12.59 -0.36 -4.65
N LEU A 28 -11.43 0.06 -4.13
CA LEU A 28 -10.76 1.28 -4.61
C LEU A 28 -10.40 1.20 -6.10
N TRP A 29 -9.90 0.05 -6.56
CA TRP A 29 -9.60 -0.17 -7.98
C TRP A 29 -10.83 -0.07 -8.87
N GLU A 30 -11.92 -0.69 -8.44
CA GLU A 30 -13.17 -0.70 -9.20
C GLU A 30 -13.76 0.71 -9.30
N THR A 31 -13.64 1.51 -8.25
CA THR A 31 -14.19 2.87 -8.20
C THR A 31 -13.29 3.89 -8.91
N ALA A 32 -11.97 3.73 -8.83
CA ALA A 32 -11.02 4.61 -9.50
C ALA A 32 -10.87 4.31 -11.01
N LYS A 33 -11.49 3.23 -11.51
CA LYS A 33 -11.32 2.74 -12.89
C LYS A 33 -11.60 3.81 -13.95
N GLU A 34 -12.71 4.53 -13.86
CA GLU A 34 -13.07 5.54 -14.86
C GLU A 34 -12.05 6.69 -14.89
N LYS A 35 -11.73 7.26 -13.73
CA LYS A 35 -10.73 8.33 -13.60
C LYS A 35 -9.34 7.89 -14.06
N MET A 36 -8.95 6.66 -13.76
CA MET A 36 -7.70 6.08 -14.25
C MET A 36 -7.71 5.97 -15.77
N ASN A 37 -8.79 5.46 -16.37
CA ASN A 37 -8.90 5.31 -17.82
C ASN A 37 -8.86 6.67 -18.52
N GLU A 38 -9.54 7.68 -17.97
CA GLU A 38 -9.48 9.06 -18.44
C GLU A 38 -8.05 9.62 -18.39
N ALA A 39 -7.35 9.40 -17.29
CA ALA A 39 -5.97 9.85 -17.13
C ALA A 39 -5.02 9.15 -18.11
N ILE A 40 -5.11 7.83 -18.28
CA ILE A 40 -4.31 7.08 -19.26
C ILE A 40 -4.62 7.60 -20.66
N SER A 41 -5.90 7.73 -21.01
CA SER A 41 -6.34 8.22 -22.33
C SER A 41 -5.79 9.62 -22.62
N ALA A 42 -5.83 10.53 -21.64
CA ALA A 42 -5.45 11.93 -21.83
C ALA A 42 -3.94 12.19 -21.71
N LYS A 43 -3.21 11.41 -20.91
CA LYS A 43 -1.84 11.74 -20.48
C LYS A 43 -0.77 10.81 -21.01
N LEU A 44 -1.11 9.58 -21.41
CA LEU A 44 -0.17 8.68 -22.08
C LEU A 44 -0.06 9.09 -23.56
N SER A 45 1.16 9.29 -24.06
CA SER A 45 1.37 9.53 -25.49
C SER A 45 1.15 8.25 -26.29
N LEU A 46 0.51 8.35 -27.45
CA LEU A 46 0.33 7.21 -28.36
C LEU A 46 1.68 6.65 -28.84
N ASP A 47 2.70 7.50 -28.99
CA ASP A 47 4.06 7.10 -29.41
C ASP A 47 4.75 6.14 -28.41
N LEU A 48 4.28 6.10 -27.16
CA LEU A 48 4.76 5.15 -26.15
C LEU A 48 4.09 3.78 -26.27
N ILE A 49 2.97 3.69 -26.99
CA ILE A 49 2.25 2.44 -27.24
C ILE A 49 2.84 1.82 -28.50
N SER A 50 3.91 1.05 -28.31
CA SER A 50 4.66 0.35 -29.36
C SER A 50 4.50 -1.16 -29.25
N ASP A 51 5.22 -1.90 -30.11
CA ASP A 51 5.23 -3.37 -30.19
C ASP A 51 5.35 -4.07 -28.83
N ARG A 52 6.04 -3.45 -27.85
CA ARG A 52 6.11 -3.95 -26.47
C ARG A 52 5.70 -2.88 -25.48
N PHE A 53 4.60 -3.11 -24.77
CA PHE A 53 4.13 -2.25 -23.68
C PHE A 53 4.30 -2.94 -22.33
N CYS A 54 4.94 -2.26 -21.38
CA CYS A 54 5.28 -2.86 -20.09
C CYS A 54 4.62 -2.12 -18.93
N VAL A 55 3.94 -2.90 -18.08
CA VAL A 55 3.30 -2.46 -16.84
C VAL A 55 4.05 -3.06 -15.65
N ALA A 56 4.33 -2.26 -14.62
CA ALA A 56 4.98 -2.73 -13.40
C ALA A 56 4.10 -2.44 -12.18
N ASP A 57 3.79 -3.46 -11.37
CA ASP A 57 3.07 -3.32 -10.10
C ASP A 57 4.05 -3.47 -8.93
N PHE A 58 4.22 -2.41 -8.15
CA PHE A 58 5.11 -2.37 -7.00
C PHE A 58 4.32 -2.52 -5.70
N GLY A 59 4.54 -3.64 -5.01
CA GLY A 59 3.74 -4.07 -3.86
C GLY A 59 2.56 -4.94 -4.27
N CYS A 60 2.78 -5.92 -5.15
CA CYS A 60 1.72 -6.73 -5.74
C CYS A 60 1.08 -7.75 -4.78
N ALA A 61 1.73 -8.03 -3.64
CA ALA A 61 1.38 -9.10 -2.71
C ALA A 61 1.21 -10.46 -3.44
N SER A 62 0.30 -11.31 -2.95
CA SER A 62 0.00 -12.64 -3.51
C SER A 62 -1.23 -12.67 -4.43
N GLY A 63 -1.81 -11.51 -4.76
CA GLY A 63 -3.07 -11.40 -5.50
C GLY A 63 -4.33 -11.59 -4.63
N PRO A 64 -5.54 -11.52 -5.23
CA PRO A 64 -5.82 -11.39 -6.67
C PRO A 64 -5.87 -9.94 -7.17
N ASN A 65 -5.79 -8.94 -6.28
CA ASN A 65 -6.03 -7.53 -6.63
C ASN A 65 -5.09 -7.00 -7.71
N THR A 66 -3.83 -7.42 -7.70
CA THR A 66 -2.83 -7.08 -8.72
C THR A 66 -3.30 -7.44 -10.14
N PHE A 67 -4.00 -8.57 -10.32
CA PHE A 67 -4.50 -8.98 -11.64
C PHE A 67 -5.61 -8.05 -12.15
N VAL A 68 -6.46 -7.56 -11.24
CA VAL A 68 -7.51 -6.58 -11.57
C VAL A 68 -6.87 -5.25 -11.95
N ALA A 69 -5.86 -4.82 -11.20
CA ALA A 69 -5.13 -3.58 -11.46
C ALA A 69 -4.49 -3.59 -12.86
N VAL A 70 -3.69 -4.62 -13.17
CA VAL A 70 -2.97 -4.70 -14.45
C VAL A 70 -3.92 -4.91 -15.62
N GLN A 71 -5.01 -5.67 -15.44
CA GLN A 71 -6.00 -5.85 -16.50
C GLN A 71 -6.71 -4.52 -16.82
N ASN A 72 -7.13 -3.75 -15.81
CA ASN A 72 -7.76 -2.46 -16.04
C ASN A 72 -6.82 -1.48 -16.77
N ILE A 73 -5.51 -1.50 -16.46
CA ILE A 73 -4.52 -0.68 -17.16
C ILE A 73 -4.38 -1.12 -18.63
N ILE A 74 -4.27 -2.43 -18.88
CA ILE A 74 -4.17 -2.99 -20.23
C ILE A 74 -5.41 -2.61 -21.06
N ASP A 75 -6.61 -2.82 -20.51
CA ASP A 75 -7.87 -2.45 -21.16
C ASP A 75 -7.87 -0.97 -21.56
N ALA A 76 -7.43 -0.08 -20.66
CA ALA A 76 -7.37 1.37 -20.93
C ALA A 76 -6.38 1.74 -22.04
N VAL A 77 -5.22 1.06 -22.09
CA VAL A 77 -4.21 1.25 -23.13
C VAL A 77 -4.72 0.74 -24.48
N GLU A 78 -5.33 -0.44 -24.51
CA GLU A 78 -5.94 -1.02 -25.71
C GLU A 78 -7.08 -0.15 -26.24
N ASP A 79 -7.94 0.37 -25.35
CA ASP A 79 -9.03 1.26 -25.71
C ASP A 79 -8.53 2.57 -26.32
N LYS A 80 -7.49 3.17 -25.71
CA LYS A 80 -6.85 4.38 -26.27
C LYS A 80 -6.28 4.09 -27.65
N TYR A 81 -5.47 3.02 -27.78
CA TYR A 81 -4.83 2.65 -29.04
C TYR A 81 -5.87 2.45 -30.15
N ARG A 82 -6.93 1.68 -29.86
CA ARG A 82 -8.02 1.41 -30.80
C ARG A 82 -8.74 2.70 -31.22
N LYS A 83 -9.04 3.59 -30.28
CA LYS A 83 -9.73 4.87 -30.55
C LYS A 83 -8.91 5.81 -31.43
N GLU A 84 -7.60 5.86 -31.23
CA GLU A 84 -6.73 6.81 -31.93
C GLU A 84 -6.16 6.29 -33.25
N THR A 85 -5.94 4.98 -33.39
CA THR A 85 -5.37 4.37 -34.61
C THR A 85 -6.40 3.67 -35.49
N GLY A 86 -7.53 3.23 -34.93
CA GLY A 86 -8.47 2.33 -35.59
C GLY A 86 -7.96 0.89 -35.78
N GLN A 87 -6.76 0.56 -35.27
CA GLN A 87 -6.14 -0.76 -35.42
C GLN A 87 -6.49 -1.70 -34.27
N ASN A 88 -6.33 -3.00 -34.50
CA ASN A 88 -6.53 -4.03 -33.48
C ASN A 88 -5.31 -4.09 -32.54
N PRO A 89 -5.45 -3.76 -31.24
CA PRO A 89 -4.32 -3.79 -30.29
C PRO A 89 -3.65 -5.17 -30.20
N ALA A 90 -4.45 -6.25 -30.28
CA ALA A 90 -3.96 -7.62 -30.11
C ALA A 90 -2.99 -8.10 -31.19
N GLU A 91 -2.94 -7.42 -32.34
CA GLU A 91 -2.02 -7.70 -33.45
C GLU A 91 -0.75 -6.85 -33.40
N ASN A 92 -0.77 -5.75 -32.62
CA ASN A 92 0.27 -4.71 -32.67
C ASN A 92 0.99 -4.49 -31.33
N ILE A 93 0.46 -5.00 -30.22
CA ILE A 93 1.01 -4.75 -28.88
C ILE A 93 1.20 -6.07 -28.13
N GLU A 94 2.43 -6.32 -27.70
CA GLU A 94 2.74 -7.34 -26.70
C GLU A 94 2.85 -6.70 -25.31
N PHE A 95 1.97 -7.11 -24.40
CA PHE A 95 2.02 -6.66 -23.01
C PHE A 95 2.97 -7.51 -22.17
N GLN A 96 3.82 -6.85 -21.37
CA GLN A 96 4.63 -7.46 -20.33
C GLN A 96 4.28 -6.86 -18.96
N VAL A 97 3.90 -7.70 -18.01
CA VAL A 97 3.59 -7.31 -16.65
C VAL A 97 4.70 -7.77 -15.70
N LEU A 98 5.20 -6.85 -14.89
CA LEU A 98 6.24 -7.08 -13.89
C LEU A 98 5.62 -6.93 -12.50
N PHE A 99 5.53 -8.04 -11.77
CA PHE A 99 4.99 -8.08 -10.42
C PHE A 99 6.14 -7.95 -9.42
N ASN A 100 6.26 -6.79 -8.79
CA ASN A 100 7.28 -6.51 -7.78
C ASN A 100 6.70 -6.59 -6.36
N ASP A 101 7.44 -7.26 -5.48
CA ASP A 101 7.24 -7.23 -4.04
C ASP A 101 8.57 -7.60 -3.35
N PHE A 102 8.61 -7.61 -2.02
CA PHE A 102 9.76 -8.08 -1.25
C PHE A 102 10.11 -9.53 -1.61
N SER A 103 11.39 -9.87 -1.50
CA SER A 103 11.89 -11.21 -1.84
C SER A 103 11.28 -12.35 -1.03
N THR A 104 10.65 -12.03 0.11
CA THR A 104 9.96 -12.97 1.00
C THR A 104 8.46 -13.07 0.72
N ASN A 105 7.93 -12.30 -0.25
CA ASN A 105 6.53 -12.41 -0.66
C ASN A 105 6.23 -13.79 -1.25
N ASP A 106 4.99 -14.21 -1.13
CA ASP A 106 4.51 -15.50 -1.64
C ASP A 106 4.24 -15.43 -3.15
N PHE A 107 5.33 -15.35 -3.93
CA PHE A 107 5.27 -15.40 -5.39
C PHE A 107 4.74 -16.74 -5.91
N ASN A 108 4.81 -17.82 -5.14
CA ASN A 108 4.26 -19.11 -5.55
C ASN A 108 2.75 -19.04 -5.66
N THR A 109 2.07 -18.53 -4.62
CA THR A 109 0.62 -18.29 -4.67
C THR A 109 0.27 -17.31 -5.77
N LEU A 110 1.02 -16.21 -5.93
CA LEU A 110 0.81 -15.27 -7.03
C LEU A 110 0.85 -15.97 -8.41
N PHE A 111 1.87 -16.78 -8.68
CA PHE A 111 2.02 -17.43 -9.98
C PHE A 111 0.99 -18.54 -10.21
N GLN A 112 0.58 -19.26 -9.17
CA GLN A 112 -0.49 -20.25 -9.25
C GLN A 112 -1.86 -19.58 -9.54
N ALA A 113 -2.06 -18.35 -9.07
CA ALA A 113 -3.30 -17.60 -9.25
C ALA A 113 -3.38 -16.78 -10.54
N LEU A 114 -2.35 -16.81 -11.41
CA LEU A 114 -2.33 -16.04 -12.66
C LEU A 114 -3.55 -16.40 -13.56
N PRO A 115 -4.30 -15.41 -14.07
CA PRO A 115 -5.47 -15.68 -14.89
C PRO A 115 -5.12 -16.46 -16.17
N PRO A 116 -5.88 -17.52 -16.51
CA PRO A 116 -5.74 -18.19 -17.80
C PRO A 116 -6.24 -17.29 -18.93
N GLY A 117 -5.63 -17.40 -20.12
CA GLY A 117 -6.04 -16.62 -21.30
C GLY A 117 -5.70 -15.12 -21.25
N ARG A 118 -4.95 -14.68 -20.23
CA ARG A 118 -4.45 -13.30 -20.11
C ARG A 118 -3.70 -12.85 -21.36
N ARG A 119 -3.85 -11.56 -21.69
CA ARG A 119 -3.24 -10.93 -22.88
C ARG A 119 -1.82 -10.40 -22.68
N TYR A 120 -1.16 -10.79 -21.60
CA TYR A 120 0.16 -10.33 -21.21
C TYR A 120 1.09 -11.47 -20.76
N TYR A 121 2.38 -11.29 -21.00
CA TYR A 121 3.45 -12.08 -20.37
C TYR A 121 3.74 -11.56 -18.98
N SER A 122 4.13 -12.42 -18.05
CA SER A 122 4.34 -12.04 -16.65
C SER A 122 5.71 -12.46 -16.13
N ALA A 123 6.29 -11.64 -15.25
CA ALA A 123 7.48 -11.98 -14.48
C ALA A 123 7.37 -11.44 -13.04
N GLY A 124 7.92 -12.17 -12.07
CA GLY A 124 8.10 -11.65 -10.71
C GLY A 124 9.44 -10.94 -10.58
N VAL A 125 9.47 -9.87 -9.80
CA VAL A 125 10.63 -9.02 -9.56
C VAL A 125 10.83 -8.89 -8.04
N PRO A 126 11.58 -9.81 -7.40
CA PRO A 126 11.78 -9.78 -5.96
C PRO A 126 12.76 -8.66 -5.58
N GLY A 127 12.32 -7.73 -4.74
CA GLY A 127 13.15 -6.65 -4.23
C GLY A 127 12.35 -5.48 -3.67
N SER A 128 12.99 -4.70 -2.80
CA SER A 128 12.33 -3.51 -2.23
C SER A 128 12.18 -2.41 -3.27
N PHE A 129 10.94 -1.94 -3.48
CA PHE A 129 10.66 -0.80 -4.35
C PHE A 129 11.19 0.55 -3.81
N PHE A 130 11.73 0.64 -2.59
CA PHE A 130 12.38 1.88 -2.15
C PHE A 130 13.68 2.18 -2.92
N GLY A 131 14.27 1.15 -3.55
CA GLY A 131 15.40 1.27 -4.45
C GLY A 131 15.05 0.85 -5.88
N ARG A 132 16.08 0.74 -6.72
CA ARG A 132 15.93 0.22 -8.08
C ARG A 132 15.78 -1.29 -8.10
N VAL A 133 14.81 -1.76 -8.87
CA VAL A 133 14.47 -3.17 -9.11
C VAL A 133 14.41 -3.50 -10.60
N LEU A 134 14.44 -2.50 -11.48
CA LEU A 134 14.38 -2.65 -12.93
C LEU A 134 15.54 -1.93 -13.65
N PRO A 135 15.83 -2.29 -14.90
CA PRO A 135 16.71 -1.51 -15.78
C PRO A 135 16.15 -0.11 -16.07
N LYS A 136 16.99 0.79 -16.58
CA LYS A 136 16.54 2.11 -17.02
C LYS A 136 15.57 1.99 -18.19
N HIS A 137 14.52 2.81 -18.19
CA HIS A 137 13.54 2.91 -19.28
C HIS A 137 12.90 1.57 -19.67
N SER A 138 12.55 0.74 -18.69
CA SER A 138 12.06 -0.63 -18.91
C SER A 138 10.55 -0.78 -18.83
N PHE A 139 9.82 0.20 -18.28
CA PHE A 139 8.36 0.14 -18.16
C PHE A 139 7.68 1.46 -18.54
N HIS A 140 6.40 1.39 -18.89
CA HIS A 140 5.61 2.48 -19.48
C HIS A 140 4.55 3.01 -18.52
N ILE A 141 3.92 2.11 -17.75
CA ILE A 141 3.02 2.45 -16.65
C ILE A 141 3.46 1.68 -15.41
N GLY A 142 3.71 2.40 -14.32
CA GLY A 142 3.90 1.79 -13.01
C GLY A 142 2.67 1.99 -12.13
N VAL A 143 2.42 1.06 -11.24
CA VAL A 143 1.33 1.15 -10.26
C VAL A 143 1.85 0.83 -8.86
N ILE A 144 1.37 1.58 -7.87
CA ILE A 144 1.60 1.33 -6.45
C ILE A 144 0.24 1.40 -5.77
N SER A 145 -0.31 0.27 -5.34
CA SER A 145 -1.63 0.20 -4.69
C SER A 145 -1.51 -0.25 -3.25
N TYR A 146 -1.98 0.56 -2.30
CA TYR A 146 -1.92 0.29 -0.86
C TYR A 146 -0.51 -0.10 -0.34
N ALA A 147 0.55 0.29 -1.04
CA ALA A 147 1.93 0.08 -0.62
C ALA A 147 2.70 1.39 -0.38
N PHE A 148 2.16 2.53 -0.85
CA PHE A 148 2.83 3.82 -0.78
C PHE A 148 2.91 4.43 0.62
N HIS A 149 2.27 3.83 1.62
CA HIS A 149 2.31 4.27 3.03
C HIS A 149 3.36 3.55 3.88
N PHE A 150 4.03 2.53 3.33
CA PHE A 150 5.12 1.86 4.02
C PHE A 150 6.37 2.74 4.09
N THR A 151 7.15 2.57 5.16
CA THR A 151 8.50 3.09 5.29
C THR A 151 9.51 1.95 5.19
N SER A 152 10.74 2.26 4.79
CA SER A 152 11.82 1.26 4.68
C SER A 152 12.25 0.73 6.04
N LYS A 153 12.03 1.52 7.09
CA LYS A 153 12.37 1.23 8.49
C LYS A 153 11.59 2.12 9.45
N ASN A 154 11.60 1.74 10.73
CA ASN A 154 11.14 2.60 11.81
C ASN A 154 12.13 3.77 12.03
N PRO A 155 11.65 4.99 12.35
CA PRO A 155 12.52 6.10 12.71
C PRO A 155 13.47 5.76 13.87
N LYS A 156 14.66 6.36 13.87
CA LYS A 156 15.63 6.11 14.94
C LYS A 156 15.12 6.65 16.27
N GLY A 157 15.17 5.83 17.31
CA GLY A 157 14.86 6.23 18.68
C GLY A 157 13.38 6.15 19.06
N ILE A 158 12.47 5.78 18.13
CA ILE A 158 11.05 5.61 18.50
C ILE A 158 10.77 4.28 19.23
N THR A 159 11.65 3.29 19.10
CA THR A 159 11.52 1.98 19.76
C THR A 159 12.48 1.80 20.95
N ASP A 160 13.15 2.87 21.36
CA ASP A 160 14.13 2.87 22.46
C ASP A 160 13.52 3.61 23.65
N ARG A 161 13.23 2.92 24.76
CA ARG A 161 12.57 3.50 25.94
C ARG A 161 13.31 4.68 26.56
N ASP A 162 14.64 4.70 26.44
CA ASP A 162 15.48 5.74 27.02
C ASP A 162 15.60 6.97 26.10
N SER A 163 15.06 6.88 24.88
CA SER A 163 15.05 7.96 23.91
C SER A 163 13.95 8.98 24.23
N PRO A 164 14.22 10.30 24.08
CA PRO A 164 13.20 11.33 24.19
C PRO A 164 12.15 11.25 23.05
N LEU A 165 12.42 10.46 22.01
CA LEU A 165 11.51 10.17 20.90
C LEU A 165 10.79 8.84 21.07
N TRP A 166 10.95 8.14 22.21
CA TRP A 166 10.27 6.87 22.43
C TRP A 166 8.77 7.00 22.19
N ASN A 167 8.25 6.15 21.32
CA ASN A 167 6.84 6.06 21.02
C ASN A 167 6.29 4.79 21.66
N LYS A 168 5.54 4.96 22.75
CA LYS A 168 4.85 3.85 23.43
C LYS A 168 3.76 3.21 22.57
N ASP A 169 3.25 3.94 21.57
CA ASP A 169 2.17 3.49 20.71
C ASP A 169 2.75 2.66 19.54
N VAL A 170 2.00 1.65 19.08
CA VAL A 170 2.45 0.75 18.01
C VAL A 170 2.52 1.41 16.63
N HIS A 171 2.09 2.66 16.50
CA HIS A 171 2.15 3.46 15.29
C HIS A 171 2.38 4.94 15.61
N CYS A 172 2.52 5.77 14.57
CA CYS A 172 2.50 7.24 14.71
C CYS A 172 1.07 7.77 14.88
N THR A 173 0.61 8.08 16.09
CA THR A 173 -0.79 8.51 16.34
C THR A 173 -1.10 9.92 15.79
N GLY A 174 -0.06 10.73 15.57
CA GLY A 174 -0.19 12.15 15.23
C GLY A 174 -0.45 13.06 16.44
N PHE A 175 -0.46 12.53 17.68
CA PHE A 175 -0.57 13.35 18.89
C PHE A 175 0.77 13.94 19.35
N ASN A 176 1.84 13.15 19.27
CA ASN A 176 3.18 13.61 19.62
C ASN A 176 3.85 14.17 18.37
N GLU A 177 3.97 15.50 18.29
CA GLU A 177 4.55 16.20 17.13
C GLU A 177 6.00 15.79 16.85
N ALA A 178 6.80 15.49 17.88
CA ALA A 178 8.19 15.06 17.68
C ALA A 178 8.25 13.66 17.06
N VAL A 179 7.39 12.74 17.50
CA VAL A 179 7.25 11.40 16.90
C VAL A 179 6.69 11.52 15.49
N LYS A 180 5.63 12.31 15.27
CA LYS A 180 5.05 12.56 13.94
C LYS A 180 6.11 13.07 12.97
N LYS A 181 6.90 14.07 13.39
CA LYS A 181 8.00 14.59 12.60
C LYS A 181 9.03 13.51 12.26
N ALA A 182 9.41 12.66 13.22
CA ALA A 182 10.38 11.59 12.96
C ALA A 182 9.88 10.57 11.93
N TYR A 183 8.60 10.21 11.96
CA TYR A 183 7.98 9.38 10.92
C TYR A 183 7.91 10.09 9.57
N LEU A 184 7.49 11.36 9.55
CA LEU A 184 7.42 12.16 8.32
C LEU A 184 8.80 12.32 7.67
N ASP A 185 9.85 12.57 8.46
CA ASP A 185 11.23 12.67 7.96
C ASP A 185 11.68 11.35 7.29
N GLN A 186 11.39 10.21 7.93
CA GLN A 186 11.68 8.89 7.38
C GLN A 186 10.87 8.60 6.12
N TYR A 187 9.56 8.86 6.14
CA TYR A 187 8.64 8.69 5.02
C TYR A 187 9.02 9.57 3.82
N SER A 188 9.38 10.83 4.05
CA SER A 188 9.82 11.77 3.02
C SER A 188 11.10 11.29 2.35
N ALA A 189 12.08 10.83 3.12
CA ALA A 189 13.32 10.27 2.58
C ALA A 189 13.05 9.00 1.74
N ASP A 190 12.23 8.08 2.26
CA ASP A 190 11.88 6.83 1.57
C ASP A 190 11.11 7.10 0.27
N THR A 191 10.15 8.01 0.31
CA THR A 191 9.34 8.39 -0.86
C THR A 191 10.20 9.05 -1.93
N LYS A 192 11.13 9.94 -1.55
CA LYS A 192 12.07 10.56 -2.51
C LYS A 192 12.96 9.51 -3.17
N ASN A 193 13.50 8.56 -2.40
CA ASN A 193 14.31 7.46 -2.94
C ASN A 193 13.50 6.56 -3.89
N LEU A 194 12.27 6.22 -3.50
CA LEU A 194 11.34 5.46 -4.34
C LEU A 194 11.09 6.18 -5.66
N LEU A 195 10.73 7.48 -5.60
CA LEU A 195 10.46 8.27 -6.80
C LEU A 195 11.71 8.43 -7.68
N ASP A 196 12.90 8.64 -7.10
CA ASP A 196 14.16 8.68 -7.86
C ASP A 196 14.43 7.36 -8.59
N ALA A 197 14.22 6.22 -7.92
CA ALA A 197 14.35 4.91 -8.54
C ALA A 197 13.34 4.71 -9.69
N ARG A 198 12.06 5.05 -9.48
CA ARG A 198 11.03 4.98 -10.53
C ARG A 198 11.34 5.91 -11.70
N ALA A 199 11.89 7.09 -11.44
CA ALA A 199 12.25 8.05 -12.48
C ALA A 199 13.38 7.53 -13.37
N GLU A 200 14.33 6.74 -12.86
CA GLU A 200 15.34 6.09 -13.70
C GLU A 200 14.76 4.97 -14.57
N GLU A 201 13.84 4.19 -14.01
CA GLU A 201 13.30 2.97 -14.61
C GLU A 201 12.16 3.22 -15.60
N LEU A 202 11.34 4.24 -15.37
CA LEU A 202 10.22 4.59 -16.24
C LEU A 202 10.72 5.21 -17.55
N VAL A 203 10.06 4.93 -18.67
CA VAL A 203 10.31 5.63 -19.94
C VAL A 203 9.95 7.12 -19.83
N PRO A 204 10.63 8.04 -20.55
CA PRO A 204 10.22 9.44 -20.61
C PRO A 204 8.73 9.57 -21.01
N GLY A 205 7.97 10.41 -20.29
CA GLY A 205 6.54 10.57 -20.51
C GLY A 205 5.64 9.42 -20.03
N GLY A 206 6.22 8.35 -19.47
CA GLY A 206 5.46 7.27 -18.85
C GLY A 206 4.73 7.72 -17.58
N LEU A 207 3.77 6.91 -17.13
CA LEU A 207 2.89 7.24 -16.01
C LEU A 207 3.16 6.37 -14.76
N MET A 208 3.02 6.95 -13.57
CA MET A 208 2.86 6.22 -12.32
C MET A 208 1.45 6.47 -11.78
N LEU A 209 0.75 5.38 -11.43
CA LEU A 209 -0.57 5.39 -10.82
C LEU A 209 -0.43 4.97 -9.36
N ILE A 210 -0.74 5.86 -8.43
CA ILE A 210 -0.62 5.58 -7.00
C ILE A 210 -2.01 5.61 -6.38
N LEU A 211 -2.42 4.49 -5.81
CA LEU A 211 -3.73 4.32 -5.18
C LEU A 211 -3.53 3.93 -3.72
N GLY A 212 -4.30 4.53 -2.82
CA GLY A 212 -4.25 4.14 -1.41
C GLY A 212 -5.00 5.10 -0.51
N SER A 213 -4.66 5.04 0.78
CA SER A 213 -5.24 5.89 1.81
C SER A 213 -4.26 6.96 2.29
N GLY A 214 -4.78 8.14 2.59
CA GLY A 214 -4.08 9.27 3.20
C GLY A 214 -4.94 9.95 4.26
N LEU A 215 -4.41 11.02 4.84
CA LEU A 215 -5.12 11.89 5.77
C LEU A 215 -5.56 13.18 5.06
N ARG A 216 -6.70 13.72 5.46
CA ARG A 216 -7.02 15.12 5.17
C ARG A 216 -6.14 16.01 6.03
N ASP A 217 -5.74 17.17 5.49
CA ASP A 217 -4.87 18.10 6.20
C ASP A 217 -5.45 18.46 7.58
N GLY A 218 -4.62 18.35 8.62
CA GLY A 218 -5.00 18.60 10.01
C GLY A 218 -5.81 17.50 10.70
N VAL A 219 -6.14 16.40 10.03
CA VAL A 219 -6.73 15.20 10.66
C VAL A 219 -5.61 14.29 11.16
N LYS A 220 -5.65 13.90 12.43
CA LYS A 220 -4.69 12.93 12.99
C LYS A 220 -5.14 11.51 12.69
N ILE A 221 -4.20 10.60 12.45
CA ILE A 221 -4.55 9.19 12.19
C ILE A 221 -5.34 8.58 13.35
N SER A 222 -5.05 8.93 14.61
CA SER A 222 -5.80 8.46 15.79
C SER A 222 -7.27 8.88 15.81
N GLU A 223 -7.65 9.87 15.01
CA GLU A 223 -9.05 10.31 14.85
C GLU A 223 -9.78 9.54 13.76
N THR A 224 -9.08 8.74 12.95
CA THR A 224 -9.64 7.93 11.87
C THR A 224 -9.97 6.51 12.33
N ALA A 225 -10.82 5.83 11.57
CA ALA A 225 -11.19 4.46 11.86
C ALA A 225 -9.96 3.52 11.81
N LYS A 226 -9.02 3.79 10.88
CA LYS A 226 -7.74 3.05 10.77
C LYS A 226 -6.86 3.23 12.00
N GLY A 227 -6.73 4.45 12.52
CA GLY A 227 -5.95 4.69 13.73
C GLY A 227 -6.56 4.01 14.95
N ILE A 228 -7.87 4.10 15.12
CA ILE A 228 -8.57 3.45 16.24
C ILE A 228 -8.34 1.93 16.23
N MET A 229 -8.39 1.28 15.06
CA MET A 229 -8.12 -0.16 14.95
C MET A 229 -6.68 -0.52 15.33
N MET A 230 -5.71 0.32 14.98
CA MET A 230 -4.32 0.12 15.37
C MET A 230 -4.08 0.40 16.86
N ASP A 231 -4.80 1.35 17.46
CA ASP A 231 -4.81 1.55 18.91
C ASP A 231 -5.32 0.29 19.62
N PHE A 232 -6.33 -0.40 19.06
CA PHE A 232 -6.79 -1.68 19.60
C PHE A 232 -5.73 -2.77 19.51
N ILE A 233 -4.93 -2.83 18.44
CA ILE A 233 -3.79 -3.76 18.36
C ILE A 233 -2.80 -3.47 19.50
N GLY A 234 -2.41 -2.21 19.70
CA GLY A 234 -1.50 -1.82 20.78
C GLY A 234 -2.07 -2.11 22.17
N ALA A 235 -3.35 -1.83 22.40
CA ALA A 235 -4.03 -2.13 23.65
C ALA A 235 -4.10 -3.64 23.92
N SER A 236 -4.40 -4.45 22.90
CA SER A 236 -4.44 -5.92 23.01
C SER A 236 -3.06 -6.52 23.32
N LEU A 237 -1.99 -5.99 22.73
CA LEU A 237 -0.62 -6.39 23.08
C LEU A 237 -0.29 -6.07 24.55
N ASN A 238 -0.68 -4.88 25.03
CA ASN A 238 -0.50 -4.50 26.43
C ASN A 238 -1.31 -5.39 27.39
N ASP A 239 -2.55 -5.74 27.05
CA ASP A 239 -3.36 -6.67 27.86
C ASP A 239 -2.69 -8.04 27.99
N LEU A 240 -2.10 -8.56 26.91
CA LEU A 240 -1.36 -9.83 26.94
C LEU A 240 -0.06 -9.72 27.74
N ALA A 241 0.62 -8.58 27.70
CA ALA A 241 1.81 -8.34 28.50
C ALA A 241 1.49 -8.28 30.00
N GLN A 242 0.41 -7.60 30.39
CA GLN A 242 -0.07 -7.54 31.78
C GLN A 242 -0.50 -8.90 32.33
N GLN A 243 -0.99 -9.78 31.46
CA GLN A 243 -1.32 -11.17 31.79
C GLN A 243 -0.08 -12.10 31.84
N GLY A 244 1.11 -11.59 31.52
CA GLY A 244 2.35 -12.37 31.48
C GLY A 244 2.46 -13.34 30.30
N VAL A 245 1.63 -13.17 29.25
CA VAL A 245 1.69 -14.00 28.03
C VAL A 245 2.88 -13.59 27.16
N ILE A 246 3.21 -12.30 27.15
CA ILE A 246 4.37 -11.73 26.48
C ILE A 246 5.10 -10.75 27.39
N GLU A 247 6.36 -10.45 27.07
CA GLU A 247 7.16 -9.47 27.80
C GLU A 247 6.75 -8.04 27.42
N GLN A 248 6.57 -7.16 28.40
CA GLN A 248 6.28 -5.73 28.17
C GLN A 248 7.38 -5.06 27.32
N ASP A 249 8.64 -5.47 27.48
CA ASP A 249 9.77 -4.93 26.72
C ASP A 249 9.66 -5.22 25.21
N LYS A 250 9.02 -6.35 24.84
CA LYS A 250 8.72 -6.63 23.43
C LYS A 250 7.62 -5.73 22.88
N VAL A 251 6.61 -5.42 23.68
CA VAL A 251 5.54 -4.49 23.28
C VAL A 251 6.12 -3.09 23.07
N ASP A 252 6.95 -2.62 24.00
CA ASP A 252 7.48 -1.25 23.99
C ASP A 252 8.56 -1.00 22.92
N SER A 253 9.14 -2.08 22.39
CA SER A 253 10.08 -2.05 21.25
C SER A 253 9.41 -2.31 19.91
N PHE A 254 8.13 -2.67 19.90
CA PHE A 254 7.38 -2.93 18.67
C PHE A 254 6.79 -1.63 18.11
N SER A 255 6.98 -1.43 16.80
CA SER A 255 6.33 -0.35 16.09
C SER A 255 6.16 -0.69 14.62
N THR A 256 5.07 -0.19 14.03
CA THR A 256 4.72 -0.44 12.65
C THR A 256 5.41 0.56 11.70
N PRO A 257 5.97 0.09 10.57
CA PRO A 257 6.73 0.89 9.61
C PRO A 257 5.83 1.62 8.63
N LEU A 258 4.82 2.31 9.14
CA LEU A 258 3.86 2.97 8.29
C LEU A 258 3.71 4.41 8.71
N TYR A 259 3.52 5.23 7.70
CA TYR A 259 3.13 6.60 7.86
C TYR A 259 1.99 6.89 6.90
N VAL A 260 0.86 7.31 7.46
CA VAL A 260 -0.28 7.75 6.65
C VAL A 260 -0.14 9.26 6.51
N ALA A 261 0.37 9.70 5.37
CA ALA A 261 0.66 11.10 5.12
C ALA A 261 -0.61 11.92 4.87
N GLU A 262 -0.55 13.20 5.22
CA GLU A 262 -1.55 14.20 4.84
C GLU A 262 -1.45 14.52 3.34
N GLU A 263 -2.55 14.98 2.74
CA GLU A 263 -2.58 15.36 1.32
C GLU A 263 -1.50 16.41 1.00
N GLY A 264 -1.39 17.44 1.84
CA GLY A 264 -0.38 18.48 1.71
C GLY A 264 1.05 17.95 1.78
N GLU A 265 1.31 16.98 2.66
CA GLU A 265 2.61 16.31 2.79
C GLU A 265 2.95 15.52 1.52
N LEU A 266 2.01 14.73 0.99
CA LEU A 266 2.20 13.97 -0.25
C LEU A 266 2.52 14.88 -1.43
N ARG A 267 1.73 15.95 -1.61
CA ARG A 267 1.95 16.94 -2.68
C ARG A 267 3.31 17.61 -2.55
N GLN A 268 3.69 17.99 -1.33
CA GLN A 268 4.97 18.64 -1.07
C GLN A 268 6.14 17.71 -1.38
N ILE A 269 6.11 16.46 -0.89
CA ILE A 269 7.19 15.48 -1.11
C ILE A 269 7.39 15.22 -2.61
N ILE A 270 6.30 15.01 -3.37
CA ILE A 270 6.36 14.77 -4.81
C ILE A 270 6.93 16.00 -5.54
N LYS A 271 6.46 17.21 -5.18
CA LYS A 271 6.94 18.47 -5.76
C LYS A 271 8.43 18.69 -5.48
N GLU A 272 8.88 18.41 -4.26
CA GLU A 272 10.29 18.55 -3.86
C GLU A 272 11.21 17.54 -4.56
N ASN A 273 10.72 16.32 -4.86
CA ASN A 273 11.48 15.34 -5.63
C ASN A 273 11.74 15.83 -7.06
N GLY A 274 10.76 16.45 -7.70
CA GLY A 274 10.93 17.15 -8.98
C GLY A 274 11.19 16.25 -10.19
N LYS A 275 11.06 14.92 -10.08
CA LYS A 275 11.19 13.98 -11.20
C LYS A 275 9.89 13.74 -11.96
N PHE A 276 8.76 14.12 -11.37
CA PHE A 276 7.43 13.91 -11.93
C PHE A 276 6.57 15.17 -11.86
N THR A 277 5.64 15.31 -12.82
CA THR A 277 4.49 16.19 -12.72
C THR A 277 3.30 15.44 -12.12
N ILE A 278 2.53 16.10 -11.26
CA ILE A 278 1.23 15.59 -10.81
C ILE A 278 0.20 15.96 -11.89
N GLU A 279 -0.26 14.96 -12.65
CA GLU A 279 -1.27 15.15 -13.70
C GLU A 279 -2.70 15.08 -13.15
N ALA A 280 -2.90 14.32 -12.08
CA ALA A 280 -4.15 14.25 -11.33
C ALA A 280 -3.88 13.86 -9.87
N PHE A 281 -4.74 14.34 -8.97
CA PHE A 281 -4.79 13.92 -7.57
C PHE A 281 -6.25 13.96 -7.15
N GLU A 282 -6.88 12.80 -7.25
CA GLU A 282 -8.32 12.61 -7.10
C GLU A 282 -8.64 12.09 -5.71
N ASP A 283 -9.63 12.71 -5.04
CA ASP A 283 -10.28 12.16 -3.85
C ASP A 283 -11.34 11.14 -4.34
N ILE A 284 -11.15 9.87 -3.98
CA ILE A 284 -11.99 8.76 -4.41
C ILE A 284 -12.98 8.41 -3.30
N ILE A 285 -14.26 8.56 -3.57
CA ILE A 285 -15.33 8.18 -2.64
C ILE A 285 -15.44 6.66 -2.65
N HIS A 286 -14.88 6.01 -1.62
CA HIS A 286 -14.86 4.56 -1.52
C HIS A 286 -16.25 3.98 -1.21
N PRO A 287 -16.70 2.91 -1.90
CA PRO A 287 -18.07 2.40 -1.80
C PRO A 287 -18.36 1.73 -0.45
N ASN A 288 -17.33 1.26 0.25
CA ASN A 288 -17.45 0.70 1.61
C ASN A 288 -17.12 1.74 2.70
N GLU A 289 -17.17 3.03 2.38
CA GLU A 289 -16.65 4.13 3.21
C GLU A 289 -15.19 3.84 3.64
N GLU A 290 -14.76 4.28 4.82
CA GLU A 290 -13.40 4.02 5.31
C GLU A 290 -13.16 2.57 5.76
N LEU A 291 -14.17 1.86 6.25
CA LEU A 291 -14.00 0.54 6.86
C LEU A 291 -15.34 -0.23 6.89
N PRO A 292 -15.35 -1.56 6.69
CA PRO A 292 -16.53 -2.41 6.86
C PRO A 292 -17.34 -2.13 8.14
N SER A 293 -18.67 -2.21 8.08
CA SER A 293 -19.54 -1.93 9.23
C SER A 293 -19.65 -3.07 10.26
N ASP A 294 -18.99 -4.20 10.05
CA ASP A 294 -18.97 -5.31 11.02
C ASP A 294 -17.60 -5.38 11.73
N PRO A 295 -17.54 -5.23 13.07
CA PRO A 295 -16.32 -5.38 13.86
C PRO A 295 -15.52 -6.65 13.58
N LYS A 296 -16.19 -7.76 13.26
CA LYS A 296 -15.54 -9.03 12.90
C LYS A 296 -14.81 -8.92 11.58
N ILE A 297 -15.47 -8.38 10.55
CA ILE A 297 -14.87 -8.19 9.23
C ILE A 297 -13.69 -7.23 9.34
N LEU A 298 -13.79 -6.19 10.19
CA LEU A 298 -12.69 -5.27 10.48
C LEU A 298 -11.49 -5.96 11.10
N ALA A 299 -11.70 -6.71 12.18
CA ALA A 299 -10.62 -7.43 12.86
C ALA A 299 -9.91 -8.40 11.91
N VAL A 300 -10.67 -9.13 11.09
CA VAL A 300 -10.11 -10.06 10.10
C VAL A 300 -9.35 -9.33 8.97
N SER A 301 -9.86 -8.21 8.47
CA SER A 301 -9.17 -7.41 7.44
C SER A 301 -7.84 -6.83 7.96
N PHE A 302 -7.83 -6.37 9.22
CA PHE A 302 -6.61 -5.93 9.88
C PHE A 302 -5.66 -7.10 10.17
N ARG A 303 -6.16 -8.29 10.51
CA ARG A 303 -5.35 -9.50 10.63
C ARG A 303 -4.66 -9.86 9.32
N ALA A 304 -5.37 -9.80 8.20
CA ALA A 304 -4.78 -10.09 6.90
C ALA A 304 -3.68 -9.08 6.49
N SER A 305 -3.83 -7.83 6.92
CA SER A 305 -2.89 -6.74 6.60
C SER A 305 -1.71 -6.64 7.57
N PHE A 306 -1.95 -6.87 8.86
CA PHE A 306 -0.96 -6.66 9.93
C PHE A 306 -0.49 -7.93 10.64
N GLY A 307 -1.18 -9.05 10.44
CA GLY A 307 -0.91 -10.32 11.10
C GLY A 307 0.49 -10.85 10.78
N ALA A 308 0.99 -10.64 9.56
CA ALA A 308 2.35 -11.04 9.21
C ALA A 308 3.40 -10.29 10.06
N PHE A 309 3.25 -8.97 10.29
CA PHE A 309 4.17 -8.21 11.15
C PHE A 309 4.14 -8.71 12.60
N LEU A 310 2.93 -8.95 13.11
CA LEU A 310 2.72 -9.39 14.50
C LEU A 310 3.21 -10.82 14.70
N SER A 311 2.95 -11.73 13.76
CA SER A 311 3.40 -13.12 13.82
C SER A 311 4.93 -13.20 13.73
N ALA A 312 5.56 -12.42 12.84
CA ALA A 312 7.01 -12.38 12.72
C ALA A 312 7.71 -11.88 14.00
N TYR A 313 7.08 -10.95 14.74
CA TYR A 313 7.69 -10.34 15.93
C TYR A 313 7.33 -11.06 17.24
N PHE A 314 6.08 -11.50 17.38
CA PHE A 314 5.52 -12.06 18.62
C PHE A 314 5.15 -13.56 18.52
N GLY A 315 5.22 -14.15 17.33
CA GLY A 315 4.77 -15.52 17.07
C GLY A 315 3.28 -15.61 16.70
N GLU A 316 2.94 -16.70 16.00
CA GLU A 316 1.59 -16.95 15.45
C GLU A 316 0.51 -17.07 16.53
N ASP A 317 0.82 -17.74 17.65
CA ASP A 317 -0.09 -17.89 18.78
C ASP A 317 -0.45 -16.53 19.40
N THR A 318 0.54 -15.65 19.53
CA THR A 318 0.32 -14.30 20.07
C THR A 318 -0.50 -13.46 19.11
N MET A 319 -0.16 -13.49 17.83
CA MET A 319 -0.91 -12.78 16.79
C MET A 319 -2.39 -13.18 16.80
N THR A 320 -2.68 -14.48 16.90
CA THR A 320 -4.05 -14.99 16.98
C THR A 320 -4.79 -14.40 18.18
N LYS A 321 -4.20 -14.48 19.39
CA LYS A 321 -4.79 -13.91 20.62
C LYS A 321 -4.99 -12.39 20.54
N VAL A 322 -4.05 -11.67 19.91
CA VAL A 322 -4.16 -10.23 19.70
C VAL A 322 -5.42 -9.91 18.88
N PHE A 323 -5.65 -10.62 17.78
CA PHE A 323 -6.81 -10.36 16.92
C PHE A 323 -8.15 -10.80 17.52
N GLU A 324 -8.16 -11.83 18.37
CA GLU A 324 -9.33 -12.15 19.20
C GLU A 324 -9.69 -10.98 20.13
N LEU A 325 -8.70 -10.37 20.78
CA LEU A 325 -8.91 -9.20 21.64
C LEU A 325 -9.27 -7.93 20.85
N VAL A 326 -8.68 -7.73 19.66
CA VAL A 326 -9.03 -6.61 18.77
C VAL A 326 -10.50 -6.69 18.37
N GLU A 327 -11.00 -7.89 18.03
CA GLU A 327 -12.41 -8.08 17.71
C GLU A 327 -13.32 -7.69 18.89
N VAL A 328 -12.98 -8.14 20.10
CA VAL A 328 -13.74 -7.78 21.32
C VAL A 328 -13.74 -6.27 21.55
N LYS A 329 -12.59 -5.60 21.40
CA LYS A 329 -12.48 -4.14 21.54
C LYS A 329 -13.27 -3.40 20.46
N ALA A 330 -13.18 -3.84 19.21
CA ALA A 330 -13.93 -3.26 18.09
C ALA A 330 -15.45 -3.39 18.28
N ARG A 331 -15.94 -4.51 18.83
CA ARG A 331 -17.36 -4.67 19.19
C ARG A 331 -17.78 -3.72 20.32
N LYS A 332 -16.95 -3.61 21.36
CA LYS A 332 -17.25 -2.79 22.54
C LYS A 332 -17.27 -1.29 22.23
N GLU A 333 -16.31 -0.84 21.42
CA GLU A 333 -16.08 0.57 21.09
C GLU A 333 -16.55 0.88 19.66
N PHE A 334 -17.53 0.14 19.13
CA PHE A 334 -17.95 0.27 17.74
C PHE A 334 -18.46 1.68 17.40
N SER A 335 -19.15 2.34 18.34
CA SER A 335 -19.58 3.72 18.18
C SER A 335 -18.42 4.70 18.00
N LYS A 336 -17.25 4.43 18.58
CA LYS A 336 -16.04 5.23 18.38
C LYS A 336 -15.53 5.11 16.95
N ILE A 337 -15.60 3.91 16.37
CA ILE A 337 -15.23 3.65 14.96
C ILE A 337 -16.22 4.38 14.03
N GLN A 338 -17.52 4.29 14.29
CA GLN A 338 -18.55 4.92 13.46
C GLN A 338 -18.50 6.45 13.46
N ASN A 339 -18.02 7.05 14.56
CA ASN A 339 -17.89 8.50 14.69
C ASN A 339 -16.48 9.01 14.37
N ALA A 340 -15.62 8.16 13.81
CA ALA A 340 -14.28 8.55 13.41
C ALA A 340 -14.32 9.62 12.30
N LYS A 341 -13.30 10.49 12.28
CA LYS A 341 -13.12 11.43 11.17
C LYS A 341 -12.76 10.65 9.90
N PRO A 342 -13.31 11.03 8.74
CA PRO A 342 -12.90 10.42 7.49
C PRO A 342 -11.47 10.87 7.14
N GLY A 343 -10.61 9.92 6.81
CA GLY A 343 -9.43 10.12 5.99
C GLY A 343 -9.80 10.32 4.52
N MET A 344 -8.86 9.90 3.65
CA MET A 344 -8.93 10.09 2.21
C MET A 344 -8.52 8.80 1.52
N GLN A 345 -9.26 8.39 0.48
CA GLN A 345 -8.75 7.45 -0.52
C GLN A 345 -8.40 8.23 -1.77
N TYR A 346 -7.28 7.92 -2.41
CA TYR A 346 -6.81 8.71 -3.52
C TYR A 346 -6.40 7.88 -4.73
N LEU A 347 -6.46 8.54 -5.89
CA LEU A 347 -5.70 8.20 -7.09
C LEU A 347 -4.79 9.40 -7.41
N ILE A 348 -3.47 9.16 -7.40
CA ILE A 348 -2.48 10.14 -7.86
C ILE A 348 -1.93 9.63 -9.19
N VAL A 349 -1.96 10.48 -10.20
CA VAL A 349 -1.37 10.20 -11.51
C VAL A 349 -0.15 11.09 -11.67
N LEU A 350 1.02 10.46 -11.74
CA LEU A 350 2.28 11.13 -11.99
C LEU A 350 2.73 10.85 -13.42
N ARG A 351 3.31 11.86 -14.08
CA ARG A 351 4.00 11.67 -15.36
C ARG A 351 5.46 12.00 -15.18
N LYS A 352 6.35 11.16 -15.70
CA LYS A 352 7.78 11.43 -15.64
C LYS A 352 8.13 12.63 -16.53
N ASN A 353 8.92 13.54 -15.94
CA ASN A 353 9.43 14.76 -16.59
C ASN A 353 10.36 14.48 -17.77
#